data_AF-A0A2U2Z2K4-F1
#
_entry.id   AF-A0A2U2Z2K4-F1
#
_cell.length_a   1.000
_cell.length_b   1.000
_cell.length_c   1.000
_cell.angle_alpha   90.00
_cell.angle_beta   90.00
_cell.angle_gamma   90.00
#
_symmetry.space_group_name_H-M   'P 1'
#
loop_
_entity.id
_entity.type
_entity.pdbx_description
1 polymer ?
#
loop_
_entity_poly.entity_id
_entity_poly.type
_entity_poly.pdbx_seq_one_letter_code
_entity_poly.pdbx_strand_id
1 'polypeptide(L)' 'MLNAAEAAMDMAAEDDAARERNRAKLYAPPRGARRDTSKSRPAATGMSLDQVKAMMSAVAQEDAQLTRGRSG' A
#
# COMPACT_ATOMS: atom_id res chain seq x y z
N MET A 1 15.32 14.84 11.43
CA MET A 1 14.91 16.23 11.76
C MET A 1 13.45 16.20 12.13
N LEU A 2 13.10 16.47 13.40
CA LEU A 2 11.70 16.61 13.82
C LEU A 2 11.13 17.90 13.24
N ASN A 3 9.87 17.87 12.82
CA ASN A 3 9.21 19.00 12.20
C ASN A 3 9.09 20.14 13.25
N ALA A 4 9.51 21.37 12.94
CA ALA A 4 9.62 22.45 13.93
C ALA A 4 8.28 22.74 14.64
N ALA A 5 7.16 22.50 13.95
CA ALA A 5 5.81 22.62 14.51
C ALA A 5 5.47 21.55 15.56
N GLU A 6 5.93 20.31 15.36
CA GLU A 6 5.70 19.20 16.30
C GLU A 6 6.49 19.43 17.60
N ALA A 7 7.75 19.89 17.48
CA ALA A 7 8.57 20.21 18.63
C ALA A 7 7.98 21.36 19.47
N ALA A 8 7.42 22.40 18.85
CA ALA A 8 6.79 23.51 19.57
C ALA A 8 5.54 23.06 20.35
N MET A 9 4.73 22.15 19.79
CA MET A 9 3.54 21.61 20.46
C MET A 9 3.87 20.65 21.60
N ASP A 10 4.93 19.85 21.45
CA ASP A 10 5.40 18.93 22.49
C ASP A 10 6.10 19.65 23.65
N MET A 11 6.75 20.80 23.37
CA MET A 11 7.39 21.66 24.37
C MET A 11 6.39 22.52 25.15
N ALA A 12 5.23 22.82 24.55
CA ALA A 12 4.14 23.53 25.23
C ALA A 12 3.24 22.60 26.08
N ALA A 13 3.48 21.28 26.05
CA ALA A 13 2.73 20.31 26.85
C ALA A 13 3.22 20.30 28.30
N GLU A 14 2.28 20.40 29.25
CA GLU A 14 2.56 20.40 30.69
C GLU A 14 2.94 19.00 31.22
N ASP A 15 2.44 17.95 30.59
CA ASP A 15 2.66 16.56 30.97
C ASP A 15 2.75 15.62 29.74
N ASP A 16 3.24 14.40 29.97
CA ASP A 16 3.37 13.40 28.90
C ASP A 16 2.00 12.98 28.32
N ALA A 17 0.93 13.07 29.12
CA ALA A 17 -0.43 12.81 28.66
C ALA A 17 -0.94 13.89 27.69
N ALA A 18 -0.56 15.16 27.88
CA ALA A 18 -0.84 16.25 26.95
C ALA A 18 -0.01 16.08 25.68
N ARG A 19 1.24 15.64 25.78
CA ARG A 19 2.07 15.32 24.60
C ARG A 19 1.44 14.23 23.75
N GLU A 20 0.98 13.15 24.37
CA GLU A 20 0.30 12.05 23.67
C GLU A 20 -1.02 12.52 23.02
N ARG A 21 -1.80 13.37 23.70
CA ARG A 21 -3.01 13.96 23.12
C ARG A 21 -2.70 14.89 21.93
N ASN A 22 -1.62 15.65 22.00
CA ASN A 22 -1.20 16.54 20.90
C ASN A 22 -0.78 15.72 19.68
N ARG A 23 0.01 14.65 19.88
CA ARG A 23 0.37 13.71 18.81
C ARG A 23 -0.83 13.01 18.22
N ALA A 24 -1.74 12.51 19.07
CA ALA A 24 -2.97 11.87 18.61
C ALA A 24 -3.82 12.81 17.76
N LYS A 25 -3.88 14.11 18.07
CA LYS A 25 -4.59 15.11 17.25
C LYS A 25 -3.84 15.45 15.96
N LEU A 26 -2.52 15.58 16.01
CA LEU A 26 -1.69 15.95 14.87
C LEU A 26 -1.71 14.87 13.78
N TYR A 27 -1.69 13.60 14.18
CA TYR A 27 -1.72 12.47 13.27
C TYR A 27 -3.12 11.85 13.11
N ALA A 28 -4.14 12.40 13.76
CA ALA A 28 -5.50 11.94 13.55
C ALA A 28 -5.94 12.21 12.11
N PRO A 29 -6.60 11.24 11.46
CA PRO A 29 -7.27 11.51 10.20
C PRO A 29 -8.31 12.62 10.39
N PRO A 30 -8.50 13.50 9.40
CA PRO A 30 -9.42 14.62 9.52
C PRO A 30 -10.84 14.11 9.81
N ARG A 31 -11.59 14.90 10.59
CA ARG A 31 -12.98 14.56 10.97
C ARG A 31 -13.81 14.36 9.70
N GLY A 32 -14.34 13.15 9.51
CA GLY A 32 -15.08 12.77 8.31
C GLY A 32 -14.29 11.89 7.32
N ALA A 33 -12.98 11.73 7.48
CA ALA A 33 -12.18 10.79 6.69
C ALA A 33 -12.22 9.35 7.23
N ARG A 34 -13.17 9.04 8.13
CA ARG A 34 -13.45 7.65 8.49
C ARG A 34 -13.73 6.92 7.19
N ARG A 35 -12.90 5.91 6.90
CA ARG A 35 -12.92 5.11 5.68
C ARG A 35 -14.37 4.72 5.39
N ASP A 36 -14.94 5.40 4.41
CA ASP A 36 -16.29 5.12 3.95
C ASP A 36 -16.28 3.69 3.42
N THR A 37 -16.82 2.76 4.19
CA THR A 37 -16.92 1.35 3.80
C THR A 37 -17.91 1.16 2.65
N SER A 38 -18.67 2.20 2.30
CA SER A 38 -19.56 2.26 1.14
C SER A 38 -18.86 2.67 -0.17
N LYS A 39 -17.58 3.08 -0.13
CA LYS A 39 -16.80 3.28 -1.35
C LYS A 39 -16.66 1.93 -2.05
N SER A 40 -17.44 1.77 -3.11
CA SER A 40 -17.31 0.71 -4.12
C SER A 40 -15.84 0.42 -4.32
N ARG A 41 -15.40 -0.78 -3.90
CA ARG A 41 -14.04 -1.23 -4.20
C ARG A 41 -13.85 -1.06 -5.71
N PRO A 42 -12.78 -0.40 -6.17
CA PRO A 42 -12.50 -0.35 -7.60
C PRO A 42 -12.53 -1.80 -8.10
N ALA A 43 -13.25 -2.03 -9.21
CA ALA A 43 -13.32 -3.35 -9.82
C ALA A 43 -11.90 -3.88 -9.94
N ALA A 44 -11.65 -5.08 -9.42
CA ALA A 44 -10.33 -5.66 -9.45
C ALA A 44 -9.92 -5.83 -10.91
N THR A 45 -9.08 -4.92 -11.43
CA THR A 45 -8.48 -4.98 -12.77
C THR A 45 -7.33 -6.01 -12.79
N GLY A 46 -7.50 -7.10 -12.06
CA GLY A 46 -6.54 -8.20 -12.02
C GLY A 46 -6.73 -9.10 -13.24
N MET A 47 -5.65 -9.76 -13.66
CA MET A 47 -5.75 -10.82 -14.66
C MET A 47 -6.70 -11.91 -14.14
N SER A 48 -7.61 -12.35 -15.01
CA SER A 48 -8.42 -13.53 -14.74
C SER A 48 -7.53 -14.77 -14.63
N LEU A 49 -8.00 -15.81 -13.92
CA LEU A 49 -7.28 -17.09 -13.84
C LEU A 49 -7.00 -17.68 -15.23
N ASP A 50 -7.88 -17.46 -16.20
CA ASP A 50 -7.69 -17.94 -17.56
C ASP A 50 -6.59 -17.17 -18.29
N GLN A 51 -6.47 -15.86 -18.06
CA GLN A 51 -5.34 -15.07 -18.56
C GLN A 51 -4.01 -15.50 -17.95
N VAL A 52 -3.99 -15.83 -16.64
CA VAL A 52 -2.79 -16.37 -15.98
C VAL A 52 -2.40 -17.72 -16.59
N LYS A 53 -3.37 -18.63 -16.80
CA LYS A 53 -3.13 -19.93 -17.44
C LYS A 53 -2.59 -19.79 -18.87
N ALA A 54 -3.17 -18.89 -19.66
CA ALA A 54 -2.71 -18.62 -21.02
C ALA A 54 -1.27 -18.11 -21.02
N MET A 55 -0.94 -17.16 -20.13
CA MET A 55 0.43 -16.66 -19.99
C MET A 55 1.42 -17.76 -19.60
N MET A 56 1.07 -18.61 -18.61
CA MET A 56 1.93 -19.74 -18.22
C MET A 56 2.13 -20.74 -19.36
N SER A 57 1.10 -21.02 -20.16
CA SER A 57 1.25 -21.92 -21.32
C SER A 57 2.17 -21.35 -22.40
N ALA A 58 2.14 -20.03 -22.64
CA ALA A 58 3.03 -19.37 -23.60
C ALA A 58 4.50 -19.43 -23.14
N VAL A 59 4.76 -19.17 -21.85
CA VAL A 59 6.11 -19.28 -21.27
C VAL A 59 6.66 -20.71 -21.37
N ALA A 60 5.84 -21.72 -21.09
CA ALA A 60 6.26 -23.12 -21.20
C ALA A 60 6.60 -23.52 -22.65
N GLN A 61 5.89 -22.98 -23.64
CA GLN A 61 6.19 -23.21 -25.05
C GLN A 61 7.50 -22.54 -25.46
N GLU A 62 7.75 -21.31 -25.00
CA GLU A 62 8.99 -20.57 -25.27
C GLU A 62 10.20 -21.29 -24.66
N ASP A 63 10.09 -21.75 -23.41
CA ASP A 63 11.15 -22.50 -22.73
C ASP A 63 11.49 -23.83 -23.45
N ALA A 64 10.47 -24.53 -23.94
CA ALA A 64 10.65 -25.76 -24.72
C ALA A 64 11.34 -25.49 -26.07
N GLN A 65 11.05 -24.36 -26.73
CA GLN A 65 11.71 -23.97 -27.97
C GLN A 65 13.17 -23.59 -27.74
N LEU A 66 13.46 -22.82 -26.68
CA LEU A 66 14.82 -22.44 -26.30
C LEU A 66 15.67 -23.65 -25.92
N THR A 67 15.09 -24.59 -25.16
CA THR A 67 15.77 -25.84 -24.79
C THR A 67 16.06 -26.70 -26.02
N ARG A 68 15.11 -26.82 -26.95
CA ARG A 68 15.30 -27.59 -28.19
C ARG A 68 16.36 -26.96 -29.12
N GLY A 69 16.45 -25.63 -29.16
CA GLY A 69 17.44 -24.91 -29.98
C GLY A 69 18.88 -25.03 -29.47
N ARG A 70 19.09 -25.42 -28.20
CA ARG A 70 20.42 -25.56 -27.58
C ARG A 70 21.05 -26.95 -27.70
N SER A 71 20.27 -27.93 -28.14
CA SER A 71 20.71 -29.34 -28.30
C SER A 71 20.94 -29.76 -29.76
N GLY A 72 21.04 -28.79 -30.68
CA GLY A 72 21.41 -29.00 -32.09
C GLY A 72 22.83 -28.53 -32.39
#